data_AF-A0A3D2IEH2-F1
#
_entry.id   AF-A0A3D2IEH2-F1
#
_cell.length_a   1.000
_cell.length_b   1.000
_cell.length_c   1.000
_cell.angle_alpha   90.00
_cell.angle_beta   90.00
_cell.angle_gamma   90.00
#
_symmetry.space_group_name_H-M   'P 1'
#
loop_
_entity.id
_entity.type
_entity.pdbx_description
1 polymer ?
#
loop_
_entity_poly.entity_id
_entity_poly.type
_entity_poly.pdbx_seq_one_letter_code
_entity_poly.pdbx_strand_id
1 'polypeptide(L)'
;YIYEAVKGRPRLAEELAEKQANKIADMPESQRQVLKSIQETAKSSIIKSQTERRAAAYNAGYKVANDQTIDTSQALNIINNIDNLIQQSAPNSANFKKLKQIRKELVIKKGKTETPVTNINILDDVFKTYRDAVRDSRKNVATEKRFIQKDLSRKLFNNEKTGALDLLVDTLNTNPSYKKANEVFEELSKTLVNVVKDNTSVLAREGLDLTAIEKFVFNPTTAKPDDINKTLKILNASNPEATKQIANVYFRNAINNAFPLVKEGEDLAQGFKLIQKIAGDKGKRKNFMAVLDNVADAHGLPRAEFKVGFENMINILERTGRINNINKPGFDVQGIAAKTLAKDLAMMKTFNPLVRLATKYGELKTERAMDNLGRIMTNDNAVASLVELGRTNPKSKAAIRRVLNIINFVSPTTERFDIQTPTPLMEQAVTSLNENMTE
;
A
#
# COMPACT_ATOMS: atom_id res chain seq x y z
N TYR A 1 -10.00 -43.62 11.69
CA TYR A 1 -9.96 -42.43 12.55
C TYR A 1 -9.94 -41.09 11.80
N ILE A 2 -9.03 -40.83 10.86
CA ILE A 2 -9.03 -39.54 10.10
C ILE A 2 -10.23 -39.41 9.14
N TYR A 3 -10.72 -40.51 8.57
CA TYR A 3 -11.87 -40.53 7.66
C TYR A 3 -13.21 -40.19 8.36
N GLU A 4 -13.38 -40.65 9.60
CA GLU A 4 -14.52 -40.33 10.48
C GLU A 4 -14.54 -38.83 10.88
N ALA A 5 -13.37 -38.25 11.18
CA ALA A 5 -13.23 -36.84 11.61
C ALA A 5 -13.50 -35.79 10.50
N VAL A 6 -13.61 -36.23 9.24
CA VAL A 6 -13.86 -35.36 8.08
C VAL A 6 -15.29 -35.50 7.55
N LYS A 7 -15.92 -36.67 7.73
CA LYS A 7 -17.24 -37.03 7.16
C LYS A 7 -18.40 -36.19 7.71
N GLY A 8 -18.29 -35.63 8.91
CA GLY A 8 -19.33 -34.78 9.54
C GLY A 8 -19.14 -33.26 9.40
N ARG A 9 -18.01 -32.78 8.86
CA ARG A 9 -17.72 -31.33 8.78
C ARG A 9 -18.64 -30.57 7.82
N PRO A 10 -19.02 -31.10 6.64
CA PRO A 10 -20.00 -30.44 5.78
C PRO A 10 -21.34 -30.31 6.50
N ARG A 11 -21.79 -31.37 7.18
CA ARG A 11 -23.06 -31.40 7.89
C ARG A 11 -23.08 -30.50 9.13
N LEU A 12 -21.97 -30.41 9.87
CA LEU A 12 -21.82 -29.46 10.98
C LEU A 12 -21.74 -28.00 10.49
N ALA A 13 -21.12 -27.74 9.35
CA ALA A 13 -21.10 -26.42 8.73
C ALA A 13 -22.47 -26.04 8.19
N GLU A 14 -23.21 -27.00 7.64
CA GLU A 14 -24.59 -26.88 7.17
C GLU A 14 -25.55 -26.66 8.35
N GLU A 15 -25.45 -27.43 9.42
CA GLU A 15 -26.22 -27.23 10.66
C GLU A 15 -25.88 -25.89 11.33
N LEU A 16 -24.63 -25.42 11.29
CA LEU A 16 -24.25 -24.09 11.78
C LEU A 16 -24.79 -22.97 10.87
N ALA A 17 -24.74 -23.16 9.55
CA ALA A 17 -25.28 -22.22 8.57
C ALA A 17 -26.81 -22.15 8.67
N GLU A 18 -27.50 -23.28 8.80
CA GLU A 18 -28.94 -23.37 9.07
C GLU A 18 -29.29 -22.76 10.42
N LYS A 19 -28.53 -23.04 11.48
CA LYS A 19 -28.77 -22.44 12.80
C LYS A 19 -28.58 -20.92 12.79
N GLN A 20 -27.63 -20.39 12.01
CA GLN A 20 -27.47 -18.95 11.82
C GLN A 20 -28.54 -18.37 10.88
N ALA A 21 -28.90 -19.08 9.81
CA ALA A 21 -29.96 -18.68 8.89
C ALA A 21 -31.33 -18.65 9.57
N ASN A 22 -31.62 -19.64 10.42
CA ASN A 22 -32.84 -19.72 11.23
C ASN A 22 -32.88 -18.59 12.27
N LYS A 23 -31.75 -18.29 12.94
CA LYS A 23 -31.66 -17.12 13.82
C LYS A 23 -31.93 -15.80 13.10
N ILE A 24 -31.53 -15.66 11.83
CA ILE A 24 -31.82 -14.47 11.01
C ILE A 24 -33.28 -14.52 10.53
N ALA A 25 -33.80 -15.69 10.19
CA ALA A 25 -35.19 -15.89 9.77
C ALA A 25 -36.17 -15.62 10.91
N ASP A 26 -35.80 -15.87 12.17
CA ASP A 26 -36.63 -15.60 13.35
C ASP A 26 -36.64 -14.10 13.74
N MET A 27 -35.80 -13.26 13.11
CA MET A 27 -35.78 -11.81 13.38
C MET A 27 -36.99 -11.10 12.75
N PRO A 28 -37.50 -10.02 13.38
CA PRO A 28 -38.48 -9.13 12.78
C PRO A 28 -38.04 -8.65 11.38
N GLU A 29 -38.99 -8.52 10.45
CA GLU A 29 -38.69 -8.18 9.06
C GLU A 29 -37.89 -6.88 8.91
N SER A 30 -38.17 -5.89 9.75
CA SER A 30 -37.41 -4.63 9.82
C SER A 30 -35.93 -4.86 10.19
N GLN A 31 -35.62 -5.77 11.10
CA GLN A 31 -34.24 -6.13 11.47
C GLN A 31 -33.55 -6.93 10.38
N ARG A 32 -34.27 -7.84 9.69
CA ARG A 32 -33.75 -8.58 8.53
C ARG A 32 -33.42 -7.64 7.37
N GLN A 33 -34.25 -6.63 7.10
CA GLN A 33 -34.00 -5.62 6.08
C GLN A 33 -32.76 -4.77 6.42
N VAL A 34 -32.60 -4.37 7.69
CA VAL A 34 -31.40 -3.66 8.17
C VAL A 34 -30.15 -4.52 7.99
N LEU A 35 -30.19 -5.82 8.36
CA LEU A 35 -29.06 -6.75 8.15
C LEU A 35 -28.74 -6.97 6.68
N LYS A 36 -29.76 -7.06 5.82
CA LYS A 36 -29.58 -7.20 4.36
C LYS A 36 -28.93 -5.95 3.76
N SER A 37 -29.42 -4.76 4.13
CA SER A 37 -28.83 -3.48 3.72
C SER A 37 -27.37 -3.36 4.19
N ILE A 38 -27.09 -3.73 5.44
CA ILE A 38 -25.72 -3.82 5.98
C ILE A 38 -24.84 -4.73 5.12
N GLN A 39 -25.31 -5.92 4.76
CA GLN A 39 -24.55 -6.87 3.95
C GLN A 39 -24.32 -6.38 2.53
N GLU A 40 -25.32 -5.79 1.89
CA GLU A 40 -25.22 -5.24 0.54
C GLU A 40 -24.24 -4.08 0.47
N THR A 41 -24.30 -3.16 1.43
CA THR A 41 -23.38 -2.02 1.48
C THR A 41 -21.96 -2.45 1.86
N ALA A 42 -21.79 -3.38 2.79
CA ALA A 42 -20.47 -3.95 3.10
C ALA A 42 -19.84 -4.63 1.88
N LYS A 43 -20.63 -5.40 1.12
CA LYS A 43 -20.20 -6.00 -0.15
C LYS A 43 -19.79 -4.93 -1.16
N SER A 44 -20.61 -3.90 -1.34
CA SER A 44 -20.32 -2.78 -2.25
C SER A 44 -19.01 -2.06 -1.89
N SER A 45 -18.82 -1.70 -0.61
CA SER A 45 -17.60 -1.03 -0.15
C SER A 45 -16.36 -1.91 -0.34
N ILE A 46 -16.45 -3.21 -0.05
CA ILE A 46 -15.35 -4.16 -0.31
C ILE A 46 -15.02 -4.23 -1.80
N ILE A 47 -16.04 -4.36 -2.67
CA ILE A 47 -15.85 -4.42 -4.13
C ILE A 47 -15.17 -3.14 -4.63
N LYS A 48 -15.63 -1.96 -4.19
CA LYS A 48 -15.05 -0.68 -4.60
C LYS A 48 -13.59 -0.54 -4.15
N SER A 49 -13.27 -0.87 -2.90
CA SER A 49 -11.88 -0.91 -2.41
C SER A 49 -11.00 -1.83 -3.25
N GLN A 50 -11.53 -2.97 -3.68
CA GLN A 50 -10.82 -3.90 -4.56
C GLN A 50 -10.63 -3.33 -5.97
N THR A 51 -11.63 -2.64 -6.51
CA THR A 51 -11.56 -1.94 -7.80
C THR A 51 -10.51 -0.82 -7.77
N GLU A 52 -10.50 -0.01 -6.72
CA GLU A 52 -9.53 1.08 -6.55
C GLU A 52 -8.11 0.53 -6.45
N ARG A 53 -7.89 -0.48 -5.60
CA ARG A 53 -6.60 -1.19 -5.53
C ARG A 53 -6.16 -1.70 -6.90
N ARG A 54 -7.07 -2.30 -7.68
CA ARG A 54 -6.75 -2.82 -9.03
C ARG A 54 -6.37 -1.69 -9.98
N ALA A 55 -7.14 -0.60 -10.01
CA ALA A 55 -6.87 0.56 -10.85
C ALA A 55 -5.52 1.21 -10.49
N ALA A 56 -5.26 1.41 -9.19
CA ALA A 56 -4.01 1.96 -8.70
C ALA A 56 -2.82 1.07 -9.06
N ALA A 57 -2.87 -0.23 -8.81
CA ALA A 57 -1.80 -1.17 -9.18
C ALA A 57 -1.60 -1.26 -10.70
N TYR A 58 -2.70 -1.19 -11.47
CA TYR A 58 -2.64 -1.18 -12.94
C TYR A 58 -1.88 0.02 -13.46
N ASN A 59 -2.26 1.22 -13.01
CA ASN A 59 -1.54 2.44 -13.34
C ASN A 59 -0.13 2.46 -12.75
N ALA A 60 0.09 1.75 -11.63
CA ALA A 60 1.36 1.74 -10.95
C ALA A 60 2.47 1.08 -11.76
N GLY A 61 2.13 -0.02 -12.44
CA GLY A 61 3.07 -0.76 -13.26
C GLY A 61 2.48 -1.89 -14.10
N TYR A 62 1.31 -2.48 -13.78
CA TYR A 62 0.79 -3.58 -14.62
C TYR A 62 0.49 -3.13 -16.04
N LYS A 63 0.04 -1.89 -16.26
CA LYS A 63 -0.18 -1.35 -17.61
C LYS A 63 1.06 -1.47 -18.50
N VAL A 64 2.24 -1.20 -17.94
CA VAL A 64 3.52 -1.31 -18.66
C VAL A 64 3.99 -2.76 -18.70
N ALA A 65 3.90 -3.47 -17.57
CA ALA A 65 4.34 -4.85 -17.46
C ALA A 65 3.57 -5.79 -18.40
N ASN A 66 2.31 -5.49 -18.69
CA ASN A 66 1.46 -6.34 -19.54
C ASN A 66 2.00 -6.52 -20.96
N ASP A 67 2.74 -5.53 -21.47
CA ASP A 67 3.38 -5.56 -22.79
C ASP A 67 4.83 -6.05 -22.73
N GLN A 68 5.33 -6.36 -21.53
CA GLN A 68 6.69 -6.83 -21.30
C GLN A 68 6.78 -8.35 -21.19
N THR A 69 8.01 -8.85 -21.29
CA THR A 69 8.33 -10.26 -21.21
C THR A 69 9.34 -10.54 -20.11
N ILE A 70 9.38 -11.79 -19.66
CA ILE A 70 10.50 -12.35 -18.89
C ILE A 70 11.47 -13.10 -19.83
N ASP A 71 12.64 -13.46 -19.32
CA ASP A 71 13.60 -14.25 -20.09
C ASP A 71 13.07 -15.66 -20.35
N THR A 72 13.33 -16.18 -21.55
CA THR A 72 12.90 -17.52 -21.97
C THR A 72 13.44 -18.61 -21.03
N SER A 73 14.66 -18.44 -20.50
CA SER A 73 15.27 -19.37 -19.53
C SER A 73 14.49 -19.42 -18.22
N GLN A 74 14.00 -18.27 -17.73
CA GLN A 74 13.17 -18.21 -16.53
C GLN A 74 11.81 -18.88 -16.75
N ALA A 75 11.18 -18.63 -17.91
CA ALA A 75 9.94 -19.31 -18.29
C ALA A 75 10.12 -20.84 -18.40
N LEU A 76 11.24 -21.30 -18.97
CA LEU A 76 11.59 -22.72 -19.05
C LEU A 76 11.75 -23.36 -17.68
N ASN A 77 12.36 -22.68 -16.71
CA ASN A 77 12.52 -23.21 -15.35
C ASN A 77 11.17 -23.51 -14.70
N ILE A 78 10.17 -22.65 -14.92
CA ILE A 78 8.80 -22.85 -14.40
C ILE A 78 8.16 -24.06 -15.10
N ILE A 79 8.29 -24.16 -16.42
CA ILE A 79 7.76 -25.30 -17.20
C ILE A 79 8.41 -26.60 -16.74
N ASN A 80 9.73 -26.63 -16.55
CA ASN A 80 10.47 -27.81 -16.09
C ASN A 80 9.99 -28.27 -14.70
N ASN A 81 9.69 -27.34 -13.80
CA ASN A 81 9.12 -27.69 -12.49
C ASN A 81 7.73 -28.33 -12.62
N ILE A 82 6.88 -27.82 -13.52
CA ILE A 82 5.58 -28.44 -13.81
C ILE A 82 5.77 -29.81 -14.45
N ASP A 83 6.72 -29.97 -15.38
CA ASP A 83 7.03 -31.24 -16.03
C ASP A 83 7.51 -32.30 -15.01
N ASN A 84 8.36 -31.91 -14.06
CA ASN A 84 8.77 -32.78 -12.95
C ASN A 84 7.57 -33.25 -12.12
N LEU A 85 6.62 -32.35 -11.83
CA LEU A 85 5.39 -32.72 -11.12
C LEU A 85 4.49 -33.65 -11.95
N ILE A 86 4.45 -33.49 -13.27
CA ILE A 86 3.72 -34.39 -14.18
C ILE A 86 4.32 -35.78 -14.14
N GLN A 87 5.65 -35.90 -14.21
CA GLN A 87 6.36 -37.18 -14.16
C GLN A 87 6.15 -37.92 -12.82
N GLN A 88 6.06 -37.18 -11.72
CA GLN A 88 5.79 -37.74 -10.39
C GLN A 88 4.32 -38.09 -10.15
N SER A 89 3.41 -37.69 -11.04
CA SER A 89 1.97 -37.91 -10.87
C SER A 89 1.54 -39.21 -11.54
N ALA A 90 0.65 -39.97 -10.89
CA ALA A 90 0.09 -41.17 -11.48
C ALA A 90 -0.57 -40.85 -12.84
N PRO A 91 -0.29 -41.63 -13.90
CA PRO A 91 -0.85 -41.41 -15.23
C PRO A 91 -2.38 -41.29 -15.19
N ASN A 92 -2.93 -40.33 -15.91
CA ASN A 92 -4.38 -40.05 -16.01
C ASN A 92 -5.10 -39.67 -14.71
N SER A 93 -4.39 -39.49 -13.58
CA SER A 93 -4.95 -38.93 -12.35
C SER A 93 -5.49 -37.51 -12.55
N ALA A 94 -6.36 -37.06 -11.65
CA ALA A 94 -6.87 -35.69 -11.67
C ALA A 94 -5.73 -34.66 -11.62
N ASN A 95 -4.71 -34.91 -10.79
CA ASN A 95 -3.53 -34.04 -10.68
C ASN A 95 -2.70 -34.03 -11.96
N PHE A 96 -2.47 -35.19 -12.57
CA PHE A 96 -1.79 -35.29 -13.86
C PHE A 96 -2.51 -34.46 -14.94
N LYS A 97 -3.83 -34.59 -15.05
CA LYS A 97 -4.65 -33.82 -16.00
C LYS A 97 -4.56 -32.31 -15.73
N LYS A 98 -4.58 -31.90 -14.45
CA LYS A 98 -4.50 -30.50 -14.06
C LYS A 98 -3.13 -29.88 -14.31
N LEU A 99 -2.06 -30.60 -14.02
CA LEU A 99 -0.69 -30.17 -14.32
C LEU A 99 -0.45 -30.06 -15.82
N LYS A 100 -0.98 -30.98 -16.64
CA LYS A 100 -0.96 -30.85 -18.10
C LYS A 100 -1.73 -29.62 -18.59
N GLN A 101 -2.84 -29.28 -17.95
CA GLN A 101 -3.58 -28.06 -18.25
C GLN A 101 -2.73 -26.82 -17.97
N ILE A 102 -2.12 -26.73 -16.77
CA ILE A 102 -1.21 -25.63 -16.40
C ILE A 102 -0.08 -25.52 -17.42
N ARG A 103 0.61 -26.64 -17.72
CA ARG A 103 1.72 -26.66 -18.67
C ARG A 103 1.30 -26.12 -20.04
N LYS A 104 0.12 -26.52 -20.54
CA LYS A 104 -0.40 -26.07 -21.83
C LYS A 104 -0.62 -24.56 -21.87
N GLU A 105 -0.98 -23.94 -20.76
CA GLU A 105 -1.15 -22.48 -20.66
C GLU A 105 0.20 -21.74 -20.57
N LEU A 106 1.30 -22.44 -20.24
CA LEU A 106 2.66 -21.89 -20.18
C LEU A 106 3.47 -22.08 -21.46
N VAL A 107 2.93 -22.76 -22.48
CA VAL A 107 3.61 -22.99 -23.76
C VAL A 107 2.73 -22.60 -24.95
N ILE A 108 3.35 -22.01 -25.97
CA ILE A 108 2.74 -21.77 -27.27
C ILE A 108 3.17 -22.90 -28.20
N LYS A 109 2.19 -23.60 -28.79
CA LYS A 109 2.45 -24.66 -29.75
C LYS A 109 2.30 -24.15 -31.17
N LYS A 110 3.38 -24.22 -31.97
CA LYS A 110 3.37 -23.96 -33.42
C LYS A 110 3.82 -25.23 -34.14
N GLY A 111 2.86 -26.01 -34.62
CA GLY A 111 3.13 -27.32 -35.23
C GLY A 111 3.68 -28.32 -34.20
N LYS A 112 4.89 -28.85 -34.45
CA LYS A 112 5.60 -29.75 -33.53
C LYS A 112 6.47 -29.02 -32.51
N THR A 113 6.66 -27.71 -32.66
CA THR A 113 7.52 -26.91 -31.78
C THR A 113 6.70 -26.29 -30.65
N GLU A 114 7.21 -26.40 -29.43
CA GLU A 114 6.68 -25.72 -28.26
C GLU A 114 7.65 -24.62 -27.84
N THR A 115 7.14 -23.40 -27.69
CA THR A 115 7.90 -22.25 -27.21
C THR A 115 7.32 -21.75 -25.90
N PRO A 116 8.13 -21.45 -24.87
CA PRO A 116 7.65 -20.89 -23.61
C PRO A 116 6.85 -19.60 -23.82
N VAL A 117 5.77 -19.44 -23.06
CA VAL A 117 5.12 -18.14 -22.90
C VAL A 117 6.03 -17.26 -22.05
N THR A 118 6.42 -16.10 -22.57
CA THR A 118 7.25 -15.13 -21.84
C THR A 118 6.51 -13.84 -21.50
N ASN A 119 5.34 -13.60 -22.11
CA ASN A 119 4.56 -12.39 -21.85
C ASN A 119 4.02 -12.37 -20.41
N ILE A 120 4.31 -11.29 -19.70
CA ILE A 120 3.99 -11.15 -18.27
C ILE A 120 2.48 -11.17 -18.02
N ASN A 121 1.66 -10.55 -18.87
CA ASN A 121 0.20 -10.54 -18.69
C ASN A 121 -0.38 -11.96 -18.72
N ILE A 122 0.03 -12.77 -19.71
CA ILE A 122 -0.43 -14.16 -19.83
C ILE A 122 0.03 -14.99 -18.62
N LEU A 123 1.29 -14.84 -18.23
CA LEU A 123 1.86 -15.58 -17.10
C LEU A 123 1.20 -15.20 -15.76
N ASP A 124 0.94 -13.92 -15.54
CA ASP A 124 0.23 -13.43 -14.36
C ASP A 124 -1.23 -13.91 -14.31
N ASP A 125 -1.91 -13.97 -15.46
CA ASP A 125 -3.25 -14.53 -15.56
C ASP A 125 -3.29 -16.04 -15.21
N VAL A 126 -2.28 -16.80 -15.67
CA VAL A 126 -2.12 -18.21 -15.26
C VAL A 126 -1.92 -18.30 -13.76
N PHE A 127 -0.97 -17.53 -13.19
CA PHE A 127 -0.73 -17.50 -11.74
C PHE A 127 -2.02 -17.21 -10.96
N LYS A 128 -2.73 -16.13 -11.29
CA LYS A 128 -3.98 -15.71 -10.63
C LYS A 128 -5.06 -16.76 -10.73
N THR A 129 -5.22 -17.38 -11.91
CA THR A 129 -6.23 -18.41 -12.16
C THR A 129 -6.06 -19.60 -11.22
N TYR A 130 -4.84 -20.12 -11.10
CA TYR A 130 -4.56 -21.30 -10.27
C TYR A 130 -4.44 -20.96 -8.78
N ARG A 131 -3.95 -19.77 -8.42
CA ARG A 131 -3.99 -19.26 -7.04
C ARG A 131 -5.43 -19.21 -6.52
N ASP A 132 -6.33 -18.63 -7.33
CA ASP A 132 -7.74 -18.52 -6.95
C ASP A 132 -8.42 -19.89 -6.93
N ALA A 133 -8.13 -20.77 -7.89
CA ALA A 133 -8.62 -22.15 -7.90
C ALA A 133 -8.19 -22.92 -6.63
N VAL A 134 -6.94 -22.78 -6.20
CA VAL A 134 -6.44 -23.37 -4.95
C VAL A 134 -7.15 -22.79 -3.73
N ARG A 135 -7.28 -21.46 -3.65
CA ARG A 135 -7.98 -20.78 -2.55
C ARG A 135 -9.43 -21.26 -2.43
N ASP A 136 -10.13 -21.33 -3.55
CA ASP A 136 -11.54 -21.68 -3.59
C ASP A 136 -11.74 -23.18 -3.30
N SER A 137 -10.80 -24.03 -3.71
CA SER A 137 -10.78 -25.46 -3.37
C SER A 137 -10.56 -25.68 -1.87
N ARG A 138 -9.63 -24.94 -1.25
CA ARG A 138 -9.40 -24.99 0.21
C ARG A 138 -10.62 -24.54 1.02
N LYS A 139 -11.47 -23.70 0.44
CA LYS A 139 -12.73 -23.21 1.02
C LYS A 139 -13.93 -24.09 0.68
N ASN A 140 -13.76 -25.16 -0.11
CA ASN A 140 -14.84 -26.00 -0.63
C ASN A 140 -15.93 -25.22 -1.40
N VAL A 141 -15.53 -24.16 -2.13
CA VAL A 141 -16.44 -23.36 -2.98
C VAL A 141 -16.05 -23.40 -4.46
N ALA A 142 -15.03 -24.18 -4.82
CA ALA A 142 -14.64 -24.38 -6.20
C ALA A 142 -15.61 -25.33 -6.91
N THR A 143 -15.93 -25.03 -8.16
CA THR A 143 -16.61 -25.97 -9.07
C THR A 143 -15.68 -27.15 -9.38
N GLU A 144 -16.24 -28.29 -9.78
CA GLU A 144 -15.48 -29.49 -10.14
C GLU A 144 -14.36 -29.19 -11.15
N LYS A 145 -14.65 -28.37 -12.17
CA LYS A 145 -13.68 -27.94 -13.20
C LYS A 145 -12.53 -27.12 -12.61
N ARG A 146 -12.77 -26.31 -11.58
CA ARG A 146 -11.75 -25.44 -10.95
C ARG A 146 -11.11 -26.09 -9.72
N PHE A 147 -11.60 -27.24 -9.28
CA PHE A 147 -11.11 -27.89 -8.08
C PHE A 147 -9.64 -28.33 -8.25
N ILE A 148 -8.85 -28.12 -7.20
CA ILE A 148 -7.45 -28.53 -7.08
C ILE A 148 -7.35 -29.43 -5.85
N GLN A 149 -6.87 -30.66 -6.05
CA GLN A 149 -6.69 -31.60 -4.94
C GLN A 149 -5.68 -31.07 -3.93
N LYS A 150 -5.84 -31.44 -2.66
CA LYS A 150 -5.05 -30.91 -1.54
C LYS A 150 -3.55 -31.17 -1.68
N ASP A 151 -3.18 -32.33 -2.20
CA ASP A 151 -1.78 -32.71 -2.43
C ASP A 151 -1.15 -31.89 -3.56
N LEU A 152 -1.85 -31.69 -4.68
CA LEU A 152 -1.41 -30.78 -5.75
C LEU A 152 -1.37 -29.33 -5.28
N SER A 153 -2.34 -28.89 -4.47
CA SER A 153 -2.38 -27.52 -3.94
C SER A 153 -1.09 -27.14 -3.21
N ARG A 154 -0.49 -28.06 -2.45
CA ARG A 154 0.78 -27.83 -1.72
C ARG A 154 2.01 -27.85 -2.63
N LYS A 155 1.94 -28.55 -3.75
CA LYS A 155 3.00 -28.59 -4.76
C LYS A 155 2.99 -27.33 -5.65
N LEU A 156 1.80 -26.76 -5.88
CA LEU A 156 1.65 -25.51 -6.63
C LEU A 156 1.97 -24.28 -5.77
N PHE A 157 1.47 -24.24 -4.53
CA PHE A 157 1.66 -23.13 -3.59
C PHE A 157 1.89 -23.64 -2.15
N ASN A 158 2.96 -23.19 -1.52
CA ASN A 158 3.28 -23.56 -0.14
C ASN A 158 3.74 -22.36 0.71
N ASN A 159 3.87 -22.57 2.02
CA ASN A 159 4.24 -21.51 2.94
C ASN A 159 5.70 -21.04 2.78
N GLU A 160 6.56 -21.92 2.26
CA GLU A 160 7.98 -21.65 1.99
C GLU A 160 8.17 -20.89 0.67
N LYS A 161 7.09 -20.66 -0.10
CA LYS A 161 7.10 -20.06 -1.44
C LYS A 161 7.97 -20.81 -2.45
N THR A 162 8.09 -22.12 -2.27
CA THR A 162 8.86 -23.00 -3.17
C THR A 162 7.96 -23.79 -4.12
N GLY A 163 6.65 -23.53 -4.12
CA GLY A 163 5.70 -24.18 -5.02
C GLY A 163 5.98 -23.85 -6.49
N ALA A 164 5.60 -24.74 -7.40
CA ALA A 164 5.87 -24.57 -8.83
C ALA A 164 5.31 -23.26 -9.41
N LEU A 165 4.21 -22.73 -8.84
CA LEU A 165 3.64 -21.44 -9.22
C LEU A 165 4.00 -20.29 -8.27
N ASP A 166 4.57 -20.57 -7.09
CA ASP A 166 5.19 -19.52 -6.26
C ASP A 166 6.41 -18.93 -6.99
N LEU A 167 7.24 -19.80 -7.57
CA LEU A 167 8.40 -19.42 -8.39
C LEU A 167 8.04 -18.55 -9.60
N LEU A 168 6.83 -18.74 -10.15
CA LEU A 168 6.34 -17.90 -11.24
C LEU A 168 6.16 -16.46 -10.77
N VAL A 169 5.55 -16.22 -9.60
CA VAL A 169 5.40 -14.85 -9.07
C VAL A 169 6.74 -14.21 -8.75
N ASP A 170 7.69 -14.97 -8.20
CA ASP A 170 9.03 -14.47 -7.91
C ASP A 170 9.77 -14.08 -9.20
N THR A 171 9.61 -14.88 -10.25
CA THR A 171 10.14 -14.58 -11.58
C THR A 171 9.52 -13.31 -12.15
N LEU A 172 8.18 -13.16 -12.07
CA LEU A 172 7.51 -11.95 -12.54
C LEU A 172 7.97 -10.70 -11.77
N ASN A 173 8.26 -10.83 -10.47
CA ASN A 173 8.80 -9.76 -9.63
C ASN A 173 10.25 -9.36 -9.98
N THR A 174 10.95 -10.06 -10.88
CA THR A 174 12.23 -9.57 -11.42
C THR A 174 12.02 -8.40 -12.38
N ASN A 175 10.83 -8.29 -12.99
CA ASN A 175 10.46 -7.14 -13.82
C ASN A 175 10.12 -5.93 -12.92
N PRO A 176 10.79 -4.77 -13.06
CA PRO A 176 10.58 -3.62 -12.20
C PRO A 176 9.14 -3.06 -12.22
N SER A 177 8.49 -3.04 -13.38
CA SER A 177 7.11 -2.56 -13.52
C SER A 177 6.13 -3.48 -12.80
N TYR A 178 6.28 -4.80 -12.98
CA TYR A 178 5.44 -5.79 -12.32
C TYR A 178 5.63 -5.77 -10.80
N LYS A 179 6.88 -5.75 -10.34
CA LYS A 179 7.23 -5.64 -8.91
C LYS A 179 6.57 -4.43 -8.26
N LYS A 180 6.73 -3.25 -8.88
CA LYS A 180 6.12 -1.99 -8.41
C LYS A 180 4.59 -2.09 -8.32
N ALA A 181 3.96 -2.72 -9.31
CA ALA A 181 2.51 -2.93 -9.29
C ALA A 181 2.07 -3.88 -8.16
N ASN A 182 2.81 -4.97 -7.93
CA ASN A 182 2.57 -5.91 -6.85
C ASN A 182 2.72 -5.24 -5.47
N GLU A 183 3.76 -4.43 -5.27
CA GLU A 183 3.97 -3.67 -4.02
C GLU A 183 2.77 -2.76 -3.73
N VAL A 184 2.29 -2.00 -4.72
CA VAL A 184 1.09 -1.16 -4.59
C VAL A 184 -0.16 -2.00 -4.31
N PHE A 185 -0.32 -3.13 -5.00
CA PHE A 185 -1.44 -4.03 -4.79
C PHE A 185 -1.46 -4.60 -3.36
N GLU A 186 -0.31 -5.02 -2.84
CA GLU A 186 -0.16 -5.54 -1.48
C GLU A 186 -0.37 -4.45 -0.43
N GLU A 187 0.20 -3.26 -0.63
CA GLU A 187 0.02 -2.12 0.25
C GLU A 187 -1.48 -1.80 0.38
N LEU A 188 -2.17 -1.55 -0.72
CA LEU A 188 -3.60 -1.23 -0.71
C LEU A 188 -4.48 -2.40 -0.26
N SER A 189 -4.01 -3.64 -0.39
CA SER A 189 -4.70 -4.78 0.24
C SER A 189 -4.70 -4.64 1.76
N LYS A 190 -3.55 -4.28 2.35
CA LYS A 190 -3.38 -4.13 3.79
C LYS A 190 -4.05 -2.86 4.33
N THR A 191 -3.81 -1.72 3.69
CA THR A 191 -4.20 -0.40 4.21
C THR A 191 -5.63 0.01 3.86
N LEU A 192 -6.24 -0.63 2.86
CA LEU A 192 -7.57 -0.27 2.39
C LEU A 192 -8.54 -1.47 2.39
N VAL A 193 -8.24 -2.53 1.64
CA VAL A 193 -9.20 -3.63 1.44
C VAL A 193 -9.45 -4.40 2.75
N ASN A 194 -8.40 -4.79 3.45
CA ASN A 194 -8.51 -5.54 4.70
C ASN A 194 -9.12 -4.67 5.80
N VAL A 195 -8.71 -3.39 5.90
CA VAL A 195 -9.29 -2.45 6.88
C VAL A 195 -10.81 -2.33 6.68
N VAL A 196 -11.29 -2.15 5.46
CA VAL A 196 -12.74 -2.11 5.18
C VAL A 196 -13.40 -3.45 5.51
N LYS A 197 -12.78 -4.57 5.13
CA LYS A 197 -13.32 -5.91 5.38
C LYS A 197 -13.43 -6.25 6.87
N ASP A 198 -12.43 -5.88 7.66
CA ASP A 198 -12.33 -6.28 9.07
C ASP A 198 -13.20 -5.39 9.97
N ASN A 199 -13.45 -4.14 9.57
CA ASN A 199 -14.19 -3.17 10.39
C ASN A 199 -15.65 -2.96 9.94
N THR A 200 -16.06 -3.46 8.76
CA THR A 200 -17.45 -3.31 8.26
C THR A 200 -18.50 -3.84 9.22
N SER A 201 -18.20 -4.93 9.95
CA SER A 201 -19.15 -5.52 10.90
C SER A 201 -19.37 -4.67 12.16
N VAL A 202 -18.35 -3.93 12.61
CA VAL A 202 -18.44 -3.03 13.78
C VAL A 202 -19.20 -1.78 13.39
N LEU A 203 -18.83 -1.17 12.26
CA LEU A 203 -19.50 0.02 11.72
C LEU A 203 -20.98 -0.22 11.46
N ALA A 204 -21.33 -1.39 10.95
CA ALA A 204 -22.70 -1.79 10.72
C ALA A 204 -23.54 -1.96 12.00
N ARG A 205 -22.95 -2.54 13.06
CA ARG A 205 -23.63 -2.73 14.35
C ARG A 205 -23.97 -1.41 15.02
N GLU A 206 -23.12 -0.40 14.85
CA GLU A 206 -23.31 0.96 15.36
C GLU A 206 -24.28 1.80 14.51
N GLY A 207 -24.97 1.18 13.54
CA GLY A 207 -26.00 1.82 12.72
C GLY A 207 -25.45 2.92 11.80
N LEU A 208 -24.17 2.84 11.42
CA LEU A 208 -23.61 3.76 10.44
C LEU A 208 -23.99 3.34 9.01
N ASP A 209 -24.39 4.33 8.23
CA ASP A 209 -24.54 4.17 6.79
C ASP A 209 -23.17 3.87 6.18
N LEU A 210 -22.95 2.62 5.76
CA LEU A 210 -21.71 2.18 5.13
C LEU A 210 -21.46 2.90 3.78
N THR A 211 -22.48 3.53 3.18
CA THR A 211 -22.32 4.42 2.02
C THR A 211 -21.66 5.76 2.42
N ALA A 212 -21.78 6.18 3.68
CA ALA A 212 -21.04 7.33 4.21
C ALA A 212 -19.54 7.03 4.35
N ILE A 213 -19.16 5.80 4.72
CA ILE A 213 -17.76 5.34 4.71
C ILE A 213 -17.22 5.30 3.27
N GLU A 214 -18.01 4.79 2.33
CA GLU A 214 -17.65 4.79 0.92
C GLU A 214 -17.39 6.20 0.39
N LYS A 215 -18.30 7.15 0.67
CA LYS A 215 -18.14 8.56 0.28
C LYS A 215 -16.95 9.18 1.00
N PHE A 216 -16.78 8.96 2.29
CA PHE A 216 -15.69 9.54 3.06
C PHE A 216 -14.30 9.11 2.54
N VAL A 217 -14.09 7.81 2.31
CA VAL A 217 -12.77 7.27 1.91
C VAL A 217 -12.43 7.58 0.45
N PHE A 218 -13.41 7.47 -0.44
CA PHE A 218 -13.19 7.51 -1.89
C PHE A 218 -13.69 8.79 -2.58
N ASN A 219 -14.61 9.53 -1.96
CA ASN A 219 -15.10 10.80 -2.50
C ASN A 219 -15.37 11.83 -1.38
N PRO A 220 -14.29 12.29 -0.71
CA PRO A 220 -14.38 13.09 0.52
C PRO A 220 -15.08 14.44 0.33
N THR A 221 -15.27 14.86 -0.92
CA THR A 221 -15.98 16.09 -1.29
C THR A 221 -17.49 16.04 -1.06
N THR A 222 -18.06 14.84 -0.92
CA THR A 222 -19.52 14.63 -0.78
C THR A 222 -19.94 14.17 0.62
N ALA A 223 -18.98 13.91 1.52
CA ALA A 223 -19.24 13.47 2.88
C ALA A 223 -19.48 14.66 3.82
N LYS A 224 -20.36 14.50 4.82
CA LYS A 224 -20.58 15.51 5.86
C LYS A 224 -19.55 15.36 6.99
N PRO A 225 -19.03 16.46 7.59
CA PRO A 225 -18.05 16.37 8.67
C PRO A 225 -18.50 15.53 9.87
N ASP A 226 -19.78 15.59 10.23
CA ASP A 226 -20.33 14.85 11.36
C ASP A 226 -20.33 13.33 11.11
N ASP A 227 -20.64 12.91 9.87
CA ASP A 227 -20.61 11.50 9.47
C ASP A 227 -19.18 10.96 9.51
N ILE A 228 -18.19 11.76 9.09
CA ILE A 228 -16.77 11.44 9.16
C ILE A 228 -16.33 11.27 10.61
N ASN A 229 -16.64 12.26 11.45
CA ASN A 229 -16.24 12.24 12.85
C ASN A 229 -16.89 11.08 13.61
N LYS A 230 -18.18 10.82 13.38
CA LYS A 230 -18.89 9.69 13.99
C LYS A 230 -18.26 8.35 13.58
N THR A 231 -17.97 8.19 12.29
CA THR A 231 -17.33 6.99 11.73
C THR A 231 -15.95 6.75 12.33
N LEU A 232 -15.07 7.75 12.26
CA LEU A 232 -13.69 7.63 12.75
C LEU A 232 -13.63 7.47 14.28
N LYS A 233 -14.56 8.08 15.03
CA LYS A 233 -14.65 7.88 16.48
C LYS A 233 -15.02 6.45 16.86
N ILE A 234 -15.97 5.84 16.14
CA ILE A 234 -16.34 4.43 16.31
C ILE A 234 -15.15 3.51 15.96
N LEU A 235 -14.43 3.82 14.89
CA LEU A 235 -13.21 3.10 14.54
C LEU A 235 -12.13 3.28 15.61
N ASN A 236 -11.92 4.48 16.14
CA ASN A 236 -10.94 4.67 17.21
C ASN A 236 -11.25 3.88 18.47
N ALA A 237 -12.53 3.77 18.84
CA ALA A 237 -12.93 3.01 20.01
C ALA A 237 -12.70 1.50 19.84
N SER A 238 -12.78 0.98 18.61
CA SER A 238 -12.73 -0.46 18.32
C SER A 238 -11.38 -0.93 17.75
N ASN A 239 -10.74 -0.10 16.92
CA ASN A 239 -9.52 -0.36 16.19
C ASN A 239 -8.84 0.98 15.77
N PRO A 240 -8.03 1.59 16.66
CA PRO A 240 -7.29 2.83 16.35
C PRO A 240 -6.43 2.74 15.08
N GLU A 241 -5.88 1.56 14.78
CA GLU A 241 -5.07 1.35 13.59
C GLU A 241 -5.90 1.48 12.30
N ALA A 242 -7.17 1.04 12.31
CA ALA A 242 -8.07 1.24 11.19
C ALA A 242 -8.31 2.73 10.91
N THR A 243 -8.46 3.56 11.96
CA THR A 243 -8.57 5.02 11.84
C THR A 243 -7.33 5.60 11.15
N LYS A 244 -6.13 5.21 11.60
CA LYS A 244 -4.86 5.68 11.01
C LYS A 244 -4.76 5.31 9.53
N GLN A 245 -5.08 4.07 9.17
CA GLN A 245 -5.01 3.58 7.78
C GLN A 245 -6.03 4.24 6.86
N ILE A 246 -7.27 4.41 7.31
CA ILE A 246 -8.29 5.11 6.53
C ILE A 246 -7.92 6.58 6.34
N ALA A 247 -7.39 7.23 7.39
CA ALA A 247 -6.89 8.59 7.27
C ALA A 247 -5.75 8.69 6.26
N ASN A 248 -4.77 7.76 6.29
CA ASN A 248 -3.71 7.70 5.29
C ASN A 248 -4.27 7.65 3.86
N VAL A 249 -5.23 6.77 3.58
CA VAL A 249 -5.87 6.68 2.25
C VAL A 249 -6.60 7.98 1.88
N TYR A 250 -7.37 8.55 2.79
CA TYR A 250 -8.03 9.85 2.60
C TYR A 250 -7.02 10.94 2.23
N PHE A 251 -5.92 11.02 2.97
CA PHE A 251 -4.86 12.01 2.76
C PHE A 251 -4.16 11.81 1.42
N ARG A 252 -3.85 10.57 1.03
CA ARG A 252 -3.28 10.27 -0.30
C ARG A 252 -4.20 10.74 -1.41
N ASN A 253 -5.50 10.43 -1.32
CA ASN A 253 -6.49 10.85 -2.30
C ASN A 253 -6.59 12.38 -2.36
N ALA A 254 -6.60 13.06 -1.22
CA ALA A 254 -6.64 14.53 -1.17
C ALA A 254 -5.39 15.16 -1.80
N ILE A 255 -4.20 14.61 -1.52
CA ILE A 255 -2.93 15.08 -2.08
C ILE A 255 -2.86 14.80 -3.59
N ASN A 256 -3.21 13.60 -4.04
CA ASN A 256 -3.20 13.23 -5.47
C ASN A 256 -4.17 14.09 -6.29
N ASN A 257 -5.34 14.45 -5.72
CA ASN A 257 -6.27 15.39 -6.35
C ASN A 257 -5.75 16.84 -6.34
N ALA A 258 -4.99 17.23 -5.32
CA ALA A 258 -4.39 18.56 -5.23
C ALA A 258 -3.23 18.77 -6.22
N PHE A 259 -2.56 17.67 -6.59
CA PHE A 259 -1.43 17.62 -7.50
C PHE A 259 -1.68 16.64 -8.65
N PRO A 260 -2.59 16.95 -9.59
CA PRO A 260 -2.59 16.20 -10.84
C PRO A 260 -1.19 16.32 -11.45
N LEU A 261 -0.68 15.23 -12.02
CA LEU A 261 0.56 15.23 -12.81
C LEU A 261 0.39 16.26 -13.94
N VAL A 262 0.84 17.49 -13.69
CA VAL A 262 0.72 18.57 -14.66
C VAL A 262 1.70 18.24 -15.77
N LYS A 263 1.20 18.16 -17.01
CA LYS A 263 2.08 18.23 -18.19
C LYS A 263 2.87 19.53 -18.08
N GLU A 264 4.16 19.46 -18.38
CA GLU A 264 5.12 20.58 -18.31
C GLU A 264 4.49 21.94 -18.65
N GLY A 265 4.60 22.94 -17.76
CA GLY A 265 4.28 24.34 -18.09
C GLY A 265 3.39 25.15 -17.14
N GLU A 266 2.87 24.63 -16.02
CA GLU A 266 2.19 25.51 -15.04
C GLU A 266 3.20 26.42 -14.33
N ASP A 267 3.03 27.73 -14.52
CA ASP A 267 3.88 28.78 -13.96
C ASP A 267 3.75 28.84 -12.42
N LEU A 268 4.90 28.69 -11.75
CA LEU A 268 5.04 28.59 -10.29
C LEU A 268 5.17 29.94 -9.59
N ALA A 269 5.17 31.05 -10.35
CA ALA A 269 5.22 32.39 -9.79
C ALA A 269 3.94 32.76 -9.00
N GLN A 270 2.81 32.11 -9.27
CA GLN A 270 1.58 32.33 -8.52
C GLN A 270 1.55 31.40 -7.29
N GLY A 271 1.79 31.98 -6.12
CA GLY A 271 1.87 31.28 -4.85
C GLY A 271 0.84 30.15 -4.68
N PHE A 272 1.34 28.91 -4.78
CA PHE A 272 0.55 27.69 -4.64
C PHE A 272 -0.10 27.68 -3.25
N LYS A 273 -1.44 27.64 -3.17
CA LYS A 273 -2.20 27.46 -1.92
C LYS A 273 -2.44 25.96 -1.70
N LEU A 274 -1.38 25.25 -1.34
CA LEU A 274 -1.36 23.82 -1.06
C LEU A 274 -2.40 23.41 -0.01
N ILE A 275 -2.55 24.17 1.08
CA ILE A 275 -3.59 23.92 2.08
C ILE A 275 -4.98 23.97 1.43
N GLN A 276 -5.24 24.95 0.58
CA GLN A 276 -6.55 25.08 -0.08
C GLN A 276 -6.77 23.96 -1.11
N LYS A 277 -5.74 23.44 -1.76
CA LYS A 277 -5.89 22.30 -2.68
C LYS A 277 -6.05 20.96 -1.94
N ILE A 278 -5.31 20.73 -0.85
CA ILE A 278 -5.38 19.50 -0.05
C ILE A 278 -6.64 19.47 0.84
N ALA A 279 -6.84 20.53 1.64
CA ALA A 279 -7.96 20.61 2.56
C ALA A 279 -9.24 21.13 1.88
N GLY A 280 -9.15 21.72 0.69
CA GLY A 280 -10.29 22.23 -0.05
C GLY A 280 -10.90 23.53 0.51
N ASP A 281 -12.11 23.86 0.03
CA ASP A 281 -12.92 25.00 0.48
C ASP A 281 -13.48 24.82 1.90
N LYS A 282 -14.32 25.76 2.40
CA LYS A 282 -14.85 25.74 3.78
C LYS A 282 -15.44 24.39 4.21
N GLY A 283 -16.15 23.68 3.32
CA GLY A 283 -16.76 22.38 3.63
C GLY A 283 -15.72 21.27 3.69
N LYS A 284 -14.87 21.19 2.66
CA LYS A 284 -13.78 20.21 2.58
C LYS A 284 -12.78 20.38 3.72
N ARG A 285 -12.52 21.62 4.16
CA ARG A 285 -11.60 21.90 5.26
C ARG A 285 -12.14 21.37 6.58
N LYS A 286 -13.45 21.43 6.81
CA LYS A 286 -14.08 20.82 8.00
C LYS A 286 -13.92 19.31 8.01
N ASN A 287 -14.13 18.66 6.87
CA ASN A 287 -13.89 17.21 6.72
C ASN A 287 -12.44 16.87 7.03
N PHE A 288 -11.51 17.60 6.43
CA PHE A 288 -10.08 17.43 6.63
C PHE A 288 -9.66 17.59 8.10
N MET A 289 -10.17 18.61 8.79
CA MET A 289 -9.89 18.83 10.22
C MET A 289 -10.49 17.74 11.10
N ALA A 290 -11.69 17.24 10.78
CA ALA A 290 -12.28 16.11 11.49
C ALA A 290 -11.42 14.84 11.37
N VAL A 291 -10.81 14.60 10.19
CA VAL A 291 -9.85 13.50 10.04
C VAL A 291 -8.62 13.72 10.93
N LEU A 292 -8.03 14.92 10.92
CA LEU A 292 -6.86 15.23 11.76
C LEU A 292 -7.15 15.06 13.26
N ASP A 293 -8.32 15.47 13.73
CA ASP A 293 -8.73 15.29 15.13
C ASP A 293 -8.78 13.81 15.52
N ASN A 294 -9.34 12.96 14.66
CA ASN A 294 -9.43 11.53 14.91
C ASN A 294 -8.08 10.82 14.77
N VAL A 295 -7.19 11.28 13.89
CA VAL A 295 -5.81 10.78 13.80
C VAL A 295 -5.05 11.10 15.09
N ALA A 296 -5.16 12.34 15.58
CA ALA A 296 -4.55 12.72 16.86
C ALA A 296 -5.05 11.82 18.00
N ASP A 297 -6.37 11.59 18.08
CA ASP A 297 -6.95 10.66 19.07
C ASP A 297 -6.42 9.23 18.92
N ALA A 298 -6.29 8.73 17.68
CA ALA A 298 -5.83 7.37 17.39
C ALA A 298 -4.39 7.12 17.84
N HIS A 299 -3.59 8.19 17.89
CA HIS A 299 -2.21 8.19 18.35
C HIS A 299 -2.06 8.65 19.81
N GLY A 300 -3.14 9.03 20.49
CA GLY A 300 -3.10 9.58 21.85
C GLY A 300 -2.39 10.95 21.93
N LEU A 301 -2.45 11.75 20.87
CA LEU A 301 -1.72 13.01 20.73
C LEU A 301 -2.58 14.25 21.04
N PRO A 302 -1.96 15.36 21.46
CA PRO A 302 -2.65 16.65 21.59
C PRO A 302 -3.17 17.16 20.24
N ARG A 303 -4.51 17.22 20.08
CA ARG A 303 -5.17 17.63 18.82
C ARG A 303 -4.74 19.01 18.33
N ALA A 304 -4.62 19.98 19.25
CA ALA A 304 -4.33 21.36 18.91
C ALA A 304 -2.94 21.48 18.26
N GLU A 305 -1.91 20.97 18.92
CA GLU A 305 -0.53 21.02 18.42
C GLU A 305 -0.34 20.16 17.18
N PHE A 306 -1.01 19.00 17.08
CA PHE A 306 -0.98 18.18 15.88
C PHE A 306 -1.51 18.94 14.65
N LYS A 307 -2.67 19.60 14.78
CA LYS A 307 -3.27 20.39 13.69
C LYS A 307 -2.41 21.59 13.31
N VAL A 308 -1.92 22.35 14.29
CA VAL A 308 -1.02 23.49 14.05
C VAL A 308 0.27 23.02 13.39
N GLY A 309 0.83 21.89 13.84
CA GLY A 309 2.00 21.27 13.24
C GLY A 309 1.80 20.88 11.78
N PHE A 310 0.65 20.29 11.46
CA PHE A 310 0.28 19.96 10.10
C PHE A 310 0.17 21.21 9.22
N GLU A 311 -0.54 22.24 9.68
CA GLU A 311 -0.64 23.52 8.95
C GLU A 311 0.73 24.17 8.75
N ASN A 312 1.59 24.16 9.79
CA ASN A 312 2.96 24.65 9.72
C ASN A 312 3.79 23.89 8.68
N MET A 313 3.68 22.57 8.63
CA MET A 313 4.36 21.75 7.62
C MET A 313 3.98 22.18 6.21
N ILE A 314 2.68 22.28 5.93
CA ILE A 314 2.21 22.67 4.59
C ILE A 314 2.63 24.10 4.25
N ASN A 315 2.51 25.05 5.19
CA ASN A 315 2.94 26.44 4.99
C ASN A 315 4.45 26.54 4.69
N ILE A 316 5.27 25.71 5.34
CA ILE A 316 6.72 25.65 5.09
C ILE A 316 6.99 25.09 3.69
N LEU A 317 6.29 24.03 3.28
CA LEU A 317 6.40 23.47 1.93
C LEU A 317 5.96 24.48 0.85
N GLU A 318 4.85 25.17 1.06
CA GLU A 318 4.40 26.26 0.16
C GLU A 318 5.45 27.35 0.03
N ARG A 319 6.01 27.82 1.16
CA ARG A 319 7.05 28.85 1.16
C ARG A 319 8.29 28.38 0.41
N THR A 320 8.72 27.13 0.60
CA THR A 320 9.86 26.57 -0.11
C THR A 320 9.60 26.45 -1.61
N GLY A 321 8.37 26.11 -2.02
CA GLY A 321 7.98 26.08 -3.43
C GLY A 321 7.92 27.46 -4.11
N ARG A 322 7.73 28.54 -3.34
CA ARG A 322 7.73 29.94 -3.84
C ARG A 322 9.12 30.56 -3.99
N ILE A 323 10.18 29.87 -3.57
CA ILE A 323 11.55 30.34 -3.77
C ILE A 323 11.89 30.16 -5.26
N ASN A 324 11.54 31.16 -6.07
CA ASN A 324 11.87 31.26 -7.48
C ASN A 324 13.40 31.20 -7.69
N ASN A 325 13.90 30.05 -8.16
CA ASN A 325 15.16 29.85 -8.93
C ASN A 325 15.60 28.37 -9.04
N ILE A 326 14.74 27.38 -8.75
CA ILE A 326 15.09 25.97 -9.01
C ILE A 326 15.17 25.65 -10.53
N ASN A 327 14.61 26.51 -11.39
CA ASN A 327 14.63 26.40 -12.86
C ASN A 327 15.69 27.28 -13.58
N LYS A 328 16.72 27.81 -12.90
CA LYS A 328 17.78 28.54 -13.63
C LYS A 328 18.75 27.55 -14.33
N PRO A 329 19.03 27.71 -15.65
CA PRO A 329 20.04 26.93 -16.33
C PRO A 329 21.39 27.20 -15.67
N GLY A 330 22.00 26.15 -15.10
CA GLY A 330 23.16 26.24 -14.20
C GLY A 330 23.01 25.36 -12.95
N PHE A 331 21.79 24.92 -12.61
CA PHE A 331 21.58 23.75 -11.75
C PHE A 331 21.31 22.55 -12.66
N ASP A 332 22.38 21.96 -13.19
CA ASP A 332 22.29 20.77 -14.03
C ASP A 332 21.91 19.55 -13.17
N VAL A 333 20.61 19.25 -13.11
CA VAL A 333 20.08 17.97 -12.61
C VAL A 333 19.76 17.02 -13.78
N GLN A 334 19.95 17.46 -15.03
CA GLN A 334 19.67 16.66 -16.21
C GLN A 334 20.84 15.72 -16.58
N GLY A 335 22.07 16.00 -16.13
CA GLY A 335 23.20 15.07 -16.23
C GLY A 335 23.30 14.02 -15.10
N ILE A 336 22.53 14.16 -14.01
CA ILE A 336 22.69 13.38 -12.75
C ILE A 336 21.39 12.63 -12.41
N ALA A 337 20.59 12.26 -13.41
CA ALA A 337 19.38 11.47 -13.21
C ALA A 337 19.63 9.95 -13.14
N ALA A 338 20.86 9.47 -13.37
CA ALA A 338 21.15 8.04 -13.55
C ALA A 338 21.81 7.33 -12.35
N LYS A 339 22.25 8.02 -11.27
CA LYS A 339 22.91 7.37 -10.11
C LYS A 339 22.55 8.06 -8.80
N THR A 340 21.60 7.49 -8.07
CA THR A 340 21.07 7.92 -6.75
C THR A 340 22.14 8.29 -5.72
N LEU A 341 23.28 7.59 -5.71
CA LEU A 341 24.39 7.81 -4.75
C LEU A 341 25.10 9.17 -4.85
N ALA A 342 25.24 9.74 -6.06
CA ALA A 342 26.01 10.99 -6.24
C ALA A 342 25.22 12.23 -5.73
N LYS A 343 23.89 12.15 -5.79
CA LYS A 343 22.98 13.20 -5.32
C LYS A 343 23.01 13.30 -3.80
N ASP A 344 22.96 12.18 -3.08
CA ASP A 344 23.01 12.16 -1.62
C ASP A 344 24.37 12.66 -1.07
N LEU A 345 25.48 12.32 -1.73
CA LEU A 345 26.83 12.83 -1.39
C LEU A 345 26.99 14.34 -1.67
N ALA A 346 26.42 14.86 -2.76
CA ALA A 346 26.38 16.30 -3.03
C ALA A 346 25.44 17.05 -2.07
N MET A 347 24.33 16.42 -1.66
CA MET A 347 23.38 16.94 -0.68
C MET A 347 23.92 16.93 0.76
N MET A 348 24.80 15.98 1.12
CA MET A 348 25.51 16.00 2.40
C MET A 348 26.48 17.19 2.51
N LYS A 349 27.06 17.65 1.39
CA LYS A 349 27.95 18.84 1.38
C LYS A 349 27.21 20.17 1.50
N THR A 350 25.89 20.21 1.29
CA THR A 350 25.07 21.43 1.50
C THR A 350 24.46 21.41 2.90
N PHE A 351 25.17 21.97 3.88
CA PHE A 351 24.70 22.13 5.28
C PHE A 351 23.40 22.96 5.44
N ASN A 352 22.83 23.49 4.35
CA ASN A 352 21.64 24.33 4.39
C ASN A 352 20.35 23.47 4.30
N PRO A 353 19.56 23.38 5.39
CA PRO A 353 18.33 22.59 5.40
C PRO A 353 17.26 23.12 4.44
N LEU A 354 17.32 24.40 4.04
CA LEU A 354 16.37 24.95 3.07
C LEU A 354 16.62 24.40 1.66
N VAL A 355 17.88 24.21 1.27
CA VAL A 355 18.26 23.63 -0.04
C VAL A 355 17.86 22.16 -0.10
N ARG A 356 18.17 21.39 0.95
CA ARG A 356 17.74 19.99 1.05
C ARG A 356 16.22 19.85 0.98
N LEU A 357 15.48 20.74 1.65
CA LEU A 357 14.01 20.74 1.60
C LEU A 357 13.50 21.09 0.20
N ALA A 358 14.12 22.04 -0.49
CA ALA A 358 13.76 22.39 -1.86
C ALA A 358 13.98 21.22 -2.83
N THR A 359 15.09 20.49 -2.70
CA THR A 359 15.35 19.28 -3.50
C THR A 359 14.34 18.16 -3.20
N LYS A 360 14.09 17.87 -1.93
CA LYS A 360 13.05 16.90 -1.50
C LYS A 360 11.67 17.30 -2.00
N TYR A 361 11.34 18.59 -1.97
CA TYR A 361 10.09 19.10 -2.52
C TYR A 361 10.01 18.95 -4.05
N GLY A 362 11.12 19.15 -4.76
CA GLY A 362 11.25 18.82 -6.19
C GLY A 362 11.00 17.34 -6.47
N GLU A 363 11.63 16.44 -5.70
CA GLU A 363 11.40 14.98 -5.76
C GLU A 363 9.94 14.61 -5.49
N LEU A 364 9.34 15.21 -4.46
CA LEU A 364 7.92 15.05 -4.14
C LEU A 364 7.03 15.38 -5.34
N LYS A 365 7.45 16.33 -6.18
CA LYS A 365 6.72 16.76 -7.38
C LYS A 365 6.97 15.87 -8.61
N THR A 366 8.17 15.32 -8.76
CA THR A 366 8.60 14.64 -10.01
C THR A 366 8.26 13.17 -10.08
N GLU A 367 7.82 12.56 -8.99
CA GLU A 367 7.30 11.20 -8.97
C GLU A 367 6.17 11.11 -7.94
N ARG A 368 5.49 9.96 -7.86
CA ARG A 368 4.48 9.61 -6.84
C ARG A 368 4.96 9.75 -5.37
N ALA A 369 6.05 10.44 -5.09
CA ALA A 369 6.55 10.77 -3.77
C ALA A 369 5.53 11.59 -2.93
N MET A 370 4.56 12.26 -3.56
CA MET A 370 3.37 12.77 -2.87
C MET A 370 2.52 11.67 -2.19
N ASP A 371 2.49 10.43 -2.70
CA ASP A 371 1.82 9.29 -2.03
C ASP A 371 2.44 9.00 -0.66
N ASN A 372 3.75 9.26 -0.49
CA ASN A 372 4.45 9.03 0.76
C ASN A 372 4.02 10.01 1.85
N LEU A 373 3.61 11.24 1.49
CA LEU A 373 3.09 12.19 2.47
C LEU A 373 1.79 11.71 3.11
N GLY A 374 1.00 10.89 2.43
CA GLY A 374 -0.18 10.27 3.05
C GLY A 374 0.18 9.34 4.21
N ARG A 375 1.34 8.66 4.13
CA ARG A 375 1.82 7.73 5.17
C ARG A 375 2.21 8.44 6.48
N ILE A 376 2.25 9.78 6.50
CA ILE A 376 2.47 10.57 7.73
C ILE A 376 1.44 10.19 8.78
N MET A 377 0.17 10.00 8.39
CA MET A 377 -0.92 9.72 9.33
C MET A 377 -0.80 8.36 10.04
N THR A 378 -0.02 7.44 9.46
CA THR A 378 0.21 6.09 9.98
C THR A 378 1.60 5.90 10.61
N ASN A 379 2.48 6.90 10.54
CA ASN A 379 3.85 6.79 11.03
C ASN A 379 4.02 7.54 12.36
N ASP A 380 4.23 6.80 13.45
CA ASP A 380 4.32 7.35 14.80
C ASP A 380 5.38 8.45 14.95
N ASN A 381 6.54 8.28 14.30
CA ASN A 381 7.63 9.29 14.34
C ASN A 381 7.26 10.57 13.57
N ALA A 382 6.57 10.42 12.43
CA ALA A 382 6.12 11.54 11.63
C ALA A 382 5.04 12.35 12.36
N VAL A 383 4.06 11.70 12.99
CA VAL A 383 3.02 12.38 13.78
C VAL A 383 3.57 13.04 15.05
N ALA A 384 4.52 12.39 15.73
CA ALA A 384 5.20 13.00 16.87
C ALA A 384 5.96 14.27 16.44
N SER A 385 6.68 14.21 15.31
CA SER A 385 7.39 15.36 14.74
C SER A 385 6.45 16.48 14.32
N LEU A 386 5.22 16.16 13.88
CA LEU A 386 4.18 17.17 13.62
C LEU A 386 3.76 17.88 14.91
N VAL A 387 3.53 17.17 16.00
CA VAL A 387 3.20 17.80 17.30
C VAL A 387 4.31 18.76 17.74
N GLU A 388 5.57 18.34 17.62
CA GLU A 388 6.70 19.20 17.94
C GLU A 388 6.80 20.42 17.00
N LEU A 389 6.49 20.23 15.72
CA LEU A 389 6.42 21.33 14.74
C LEU A 389 5.29 22.32 15.08
N GLY A 390 4.19 21.86 15.69
CA GLY A 390 3.11 22.73 16.17
C GLY A 390 3.55 23.70 17.26
N ARG A 391 4.58 23.32 18.03
CA ARG A 391 5.19 24.14 19.10
C ARG A 391 6.40 24.94 18.62
N THR A 392 6.83 24.74 17.38
CA THR A 392 8.04 25.36 16.84
C THR A 392 7.67 26.57 15.99
N ASN A 393 8.44 27.67 16.09
CA ASN A 393 8.27 28.83 15.20
C ASN A 393 8.43 28.41 13.72
N PRO A 394 7.41 28.55 12.86
CA PRO A 394 7.41 28.04 11.47
C PRO A 394 8.39 28.77 10.54
N LYS A 395 8.98 29.90 10.96
CA LYS A 395 10.04 30.61 10.22
C LYS A 395 11.45 30.15 10.60
N SER A 396 11.60 29.31 11.63
CA SER A 396 12.92 28.89 12.13
C SER A 396 13.58 27.80 11.28
N LYS A 397 14.93 27.73 11.34
CA LYS A 397 15.70 26.60 10.77
C LYS A 397 15.29 25.26 11.39
N ALA A 398 14.92 25.26 12.68
CA ALA A 398 14.43 24.07 13.38
C ALA A 398 13.14 23.54 12.75
N ALA A 399 12.18 24.40 12.42
CA ALA A 399 10.95 24.00 11.74
C ALA A 399 11.22 23.38 10.36
N ILE A 400 12.16 23.94 9.59
CA ILE A 400 12.57 23.38 8.28
C ILE A 400 13.18 21.98 8.45
N ARG A 401 14.05 21.78 9.46
CA ARG A 401 14.63 20.46 9.77
C ARG A 401 13.56 19.45 10.19
N ARG A 402 12.57 19.87 10.98
CA ARG A 402 11.44 19.01 11.37
C ARG A 402 10.61 18.57 10.17
N VAL A 403 10.32 19.49 9.24
CA VAL A 403 9.62 19.15 7.98
C VAL A 403 10.43 18.15 7.14
N LEU A 404 11.75 18.35 7.03
CA LEU A 404 12.64 17.39 6.38
C LEU A 404 12.55 15.99 7.02
N ASN A 405 12.61 15.92 8.35
CA ASN A 405 12.53 14.65 9.07
C ASN A 405 11.18 13.97 8.85
N ILE A 406 10.07 14.72 8.91
CA ILE A 406 8.73 14.21 8.62
C ILE A 406 8.68 13.53 7.24
N ILE A 407 9.22 14.20 6.20
CA ILE A 407 9.28 13.64 4.83
C ILE A 407 10.16 12.37 4.79
N ASN A 408 11.30 12.40 5.46
CA ASN A 408 12.23 11.26 5.48
C ASN A 408 11.65 10.05 6.21
N PHE A 409 10.83 10.24 7.25
CA PHE A 409 10.19 9.12 7.96
C PHE A 409 9.24 8.32 7.08
N VAL A 410 8.67 8.95 6.06
CA VAL A 410 7.61 8.35 5.23
C VAL A 410 8.04 8.03 3.80
N SER A 411 9.21 8.52 3.39
CA SER A 411 9.81 8.17 2.12
C SER A 411 10.26 6.70 2.12
N PRO A 412 9.96 5.92 1.06
CA PRO A 412 10.52 4.59 0.89
C PRO A 412 12.03 4.76 0.81
N THR A 413 12.71 4.09 1.73
CA THR A 413 14.16 4.05 1.94
C THR A 413 14.95 4.03 0.63
N THR A 414 15.47 5.18 0.21
CA THR A 414 16.90 5.29 -0.09
C THR A 414 17.58 5.75 1.21
N GLU A 415 18.20 4.78 1.88
CA GLU A 415 19.17 4.95 2.98
C GLU A 415 18.69 5.66 4.26
N ARG A 416 18.20 4.88 5.22
CA ARG A 416 18.39 5.22 6.63
C ARG A 416 19.89 5.04 6.92
N PHE A 417 20.67 6.11 6.84
CA PHE A 417 21.92 6.13 7.59
C PHE A 417 21.52 6.17 9.07
N ASP A 418 21.81 5.08 9.77
CA ASP A 418 21.95 5.13 11.22
C ASP A 418 22.83 6.33 11.52
N ILE A 419 22.29 7.28 12.29
CA ILE A 419 23.13 8.22 13.01
C ILE A 419 23.91 7.32 13.96
N GLN A 420 25.08 6.86 13.53
CA GLN A 420 26.08 6.35 14.45
C GLN A 420 26.27 7.46 15.47
N THR A 421 25.73 7.25 16.67
CA THR A 421 26.31 7.81 17.89
C THR A 421 27.82 7.65 17.76
N PRO A 422 28.60 8.72 17.89
CA PRO A 422 30.04 8.64 17.67
C PRO A 422 30.59 7.54 18.59
N THR A 423 31.05 6.46 17.98
CA THR A 423 31.80 5.40 18.64
C THR A 423 32.96 6.06 19.39
N PRO A 424 33.26 5.67 20.64
CA PRO A 424 34.35 6.24 21.42
C PRO A 424 35.70 5.78 20.84
N LEU A 425 36.08 6.34 19.70
CA LEU A 425 37.41 6.19 19.09
C LEU A 425 38.28 7.43 19.35
N MET A 426 37.75 8.45 20.02
CA MET A 426 38.56 9.59 20.49
C MET A 426 39.26 9.34 21.83
N GLU A 427 38.93 8.28 22.57
CA GLU A 427 39.60 7.98 23.85
C GLU A 427 40.91 7.20 23.67
N GLN A 428 41.06 6.46 22.55
CA GLN A 428 42.32 5.79 22.22
C GLN A 428 43.36 6.73 21.60
N ALA A 429 42.94 7.81 20.93
CA ALA A 429 43.87 8.80 20.35
C ALA A 429 44.51 9.72 21.42
N VAL A 430 43.83 9.95 22.54
CA VAL A 430 44.37 10.78 23.65
C VAL A 430 45.31 9.97 24.54
N THR A 431 45.14 8.65 24.62
CA THR A 431 46.05 7.78 25.41
C THR A 431 47.37 7.54 24.67
N SER A 432 47.36 7.38 23.34
CA SER A 432 48.58 7.21 22.52
C SER A 432 49.43 8.48 22.33
N LEU A 433 48.90 9.66 22.67
CA LEU A 433 49.65 10.93 22.61
C LEU A 433 50.34 11.27 23.94
N ASN A 434 49.92 10.68 25.06
CA ASN A 434 50.56 10.89 26.36
C ASN A 434 51.71 9.90 26.66
N GLU A 435 51.78 8.75 25.98
CA GLU A 435 52.90 7.80 26.17
C GLU A 435 54.16 8.17 25.36
N ASN A 436 54.06 9.08 24.38
CA ASN A 436 55.20 9.55 23.59
C ASN A 436 55.80 10.90 24.05
N MET A 437 55.46 11.37 25.27
CA MET A 437 56.09 12.57 25.85
C MET A 437 56.81 12.32 27.18
N THR A 438 57.10 11.05 27.53
CA THR A 438 57.86 10.69 28.74
C THR A 438 58.97 9.66 28.49
N GLU A 439 59.58 9.68 27.31
CA GLU A 439 60.95 9.15 27.09
C GLU A 439 61.86 10.20 26.47
#